data_AF-A0AAD7FEI9-F1
#
_entry.id   AF-A0AAD7FEI9-F1
#
_cell.length_a   1.000
_cell.length_b   1.000
_cell.length_c   1.000
_cell.angle_alpha   90.00
_cell.angle_beta   90.00
_cell.angle_gamma   90.00
#
_symmetry.space_group_name_H-M   'P 1'
#
loop_
_entity.id
_entity.type
_entity.pdbx_description
1 polymer ?
#
loop_
_entity_poly.entity_id
_entity_poly.type
_entity_poly.pdbx_seq_one_letter_code
_entity_poly.pdbx_strand_id
1 'polypeptide(L)'
;MHFSSLASFALLALTQLSSAAVLDSRGAVGASVSGDVCACISGSLTVGSTNCGSISTSDGLCTCVSLLADVVASTTLAPVKTALMFAAKADVVASLTALIHAADSKKTCLLPGNSSPACTKDDLCGFTCKTGYSKSGASCVKSVGVSVGAAVDAGVSAGLGAVSAGLGAVAGVAAGLGADVCGCISGELTVKGKSCGSISASDGLCTCVSILADVVASSALSPIKTALSIGASADVVASLSAMISDSETKKTCSHPANSSPSCTKSDVCGFSCKSGFKLSALLCVAEDLVSSVKHIL
;
A
#
# COMPACT_ATOMS: atom_id res chain seq x y z
N MET A 1 -20.41 -29.23 -58.40
CA MET A 1 -21.68 -28.84 -57.75
C MET A 1 -21.62 -29.44 -56.34
N HIS A 2 -21.49 -28.75 -55.21
CA HIS A 2 -21.93 -27.43 -54.77
C HIS A 2 -20.83 -26.74 -53.94
N PHE A 3 -20.56 -25.47 -54.24
CA PHE A 3 -20.01 -24.49 -53.31
C PHE A 3 -21.19 -23.83 -52.58
N SER A 4 -21.16 -23.69 -51.24
CA SER A 4 -21.88 -22.66 -50.48
C SER A 4 -21.66 -22.83 -48.97
N SER A 5 -20.89 -21.93 -48.34
CA SER A 5 -21.31 -21.18 -47.15
C SER A 5 -20.15 -20.28 -46.71
N LEU A 6 -20.07 -19.10 -47.32
CA LEU A 6 -19.32 -17.96 -46.80
C LEU A 6 -20.27 -17.22 -45.86
N ALA A 7 -20.13 -17.43 -44.56
CA ALA A 7 -20.83 -16.65 -43.55
C ALA A 7 -20.03 -15.36 -43.27
N SER A 8 -20.71 -14.26 -43.56
CA SER A 8 -20.35 -12.86 -43.38
C SER A 8 -19.57 -12.52 -42.10
N PHE A 9 -18.35 -12.00 -42.26
CA PHE A 9 -17.70 -11.19 -41.25
C PHE A 9 -18.26 -9.76 -41.32
N ALA A 10 -19.17 -9.43 -40.43
CA ALA A 10 -19.62 -8.05 -40.22
C ALA A 10 -18.51 -7.29 -39.45
N LEU A 11 -17.74 -6.47 -40.16
CA LEU A 11 -16.91 -5.41 -39.58
C LEU A 11 -17.84 -4.40 -38.88
N LEU A 12 -17.95 -4.45 -37.55
CA LEU A 12 -18.40 -3.28 -36.79
C LEU A 12 -17.22 -2.32 -36.66
N ALA A 13 -17.21 -1.32 -37.53
CA ALA A 13 -16.40 -0.12 -37.34
C ALA A 13 -16.96 0.64 -36.12
N LEU A 14 -16.30 0.51 -34.97
CA LEU A 14 -16.50 1.43 -33.85
C LEU A 14 -15.91 2.79 -34.21
N THR A 15 -16.78 3.70 -34.63
CA THR A 15 -16.49 5.13 -34.70
C THR A 15 -16.15 5.64 -33.31
N GLN A 16 -14.90 6.08 -33.15
CA GLN A 16 -14.39 6.82 -32.01
C GLN A 16 -15.22 8.11 -31.81
N LEU A 17 -16.07 8.16 -30.79
CA LEU A 17 -16.57 9.43 -30.25
C LEU A 17 -15.55 9.93 -29.22
N SER A 18 -14.63 10.77 -29.67
CA SER A 18 -13.79 11.59 -28.82
C SER A 18 -14.61 12.75 -28.24
N SER A 19 -15.32 12.49 -27.15
CA SER A 19 -15.90 13.56 -26.33
C SER A 19 -14.79 14.23 -25.52
N ALA A 20 -14.19 15.26 -26.10
CA ALA A 20 -13.34 16.20 -25.38
C ALA A 20 -14.25 17.07 -24.47
N ALA A 21 -14.48 16.63 -23.24
CA ALA A 21 -15.00 17.50 -22.20
C ALA A 21 -13.88 18.46 -21.79
N VAL A 22 -13.91 19.66 -22.36
CA VAL A 22 -13.09 20.79 -21.90
C VAL A 22 -13.68 21.27 -20.57
N LEU A 23 -13.04 20.88 -19.47
CA LEU A 23 -13.31 21.42 -18.14
C LEU A 23 -12.64 22.79 -18.01
N ASP A 24 -13.44 23.84 -18.20
CA ASP A 24 -13.11 25.22 -17.83
C ASP A 24 -12.81 25.29 -16.32
N SER A 25 -11.56 25.58 -15.98
CA SER A 25 -11.03 25.57 -14.62
C SER A 25 -10.75 27.00 -14.16
N ARG A 26 -11.80 27.74 -13.77
CA ARG A 26 -11.65 29.05 -13.13
C ARG A 26 -11.78 28.94 -11.61
N GLY A 27 -10.64 28.90 -10.94
CA GLY A 27 -10.37 29.78 -9.79
C GLY A 27 -11.10 29.55 -8.46
N ALA A 28 -11.32 28.30 -8.05
CA ALA A 28 -11.56 27.98 -6.64
C ALA A 28 -10.44 27.08 -6.13
N VAL A 29 -9.96 27.31 -4.90
CA VAL A 29 -9.16 26.34 -4.13
C VAL A 29 -10.08 25.17 -3.77
N GLY A 30 -10.57 24.48 -4.80
CA GLY A 30 -11.47 23.34 -4.72
C GLY A 30 -10.62 22.09 -4.82
N ALA A 31 -10.83 21.16 -3.88
CA ALA A 31 -10.21 19.85 -3.93
C ALA A 31 -10.38 19.25 -5.34
N SER A 32 -9.27 18.91 -6.01
CA SER A 32 -9.33 18.28 -7.33
C SER A 32 -10.06 16.95 -7.21
N VAL A 33 -11.30 16.89 -7.71
CA VAL A 33 -12.07 15.65 -7.80
C VAL A 33 -11.71 15.00 -9.13
N SER A 34 -11.22 13.77 -9.10
CA SER A 34 -10.98 12.98 -10.31
C SER A 34 -12.14 11.99 -10.50
N GLY A 35 -12.78 12.04 -11.67
CA GLY A 35 -13.73 11.01 -12.08
C GLY A 35 -12.99 9.76 -12.55
N ASP A 36 -13.44 8.59 -12.11
CA ASP A 36 -12.93 7.28 -12.55
C ASP A 36 -14.10 6.32 -12.80
N VAL A 37 -13.87 5.21 -13.51
CA VAL A 37 -14.86 4.15 -13.68
C VAL A 37 -14.34 2.88 -13.01
N CYS A 38 -15.12 2.38 -12.07
CA CYS A 38 -14.79 1.21 -11.26
C CYS A 38 -15.83 0.11 -11.47
N ALA A 39 -15.40 -1.14 -11.50
CA ALA A 39 -16.29 -2.29 -11.62
C ALA A 39 -15.63 -3.54 -11.01
N CYS A 40 -16.46 -4.52 -10.63
CA CYS A 40 -16.02 -5.89 -10.43
C CYS A 40 -16.23 -6.66 -11.72
N ILE A 41 -15.13 -7.01 -12.40
CA ILE A 41 -15.16 -7.74 -13.65
C ILE A 41 -15.06 -9.25 -13.40
N SER A 42 -15.85 -10.01 -14.13
CA SER A 42 -15.78 -11.47 -14.25
C SER A 42 -15.97 -11.85 -15.72
N GLY A 43 -15.45 -13.01 -16.11
CA GLY A 43 -15.56 -13.52 -17.47
C GLY A 43 -14.21 -13.72 -18.16
N SER A 44 -14.23 -14.05 -19.45
CA SER A 44 -13.02 -14.36 -20.21
C SER A 44 -12.27 -13.10 -20.62
N LEU A 45 -10.98 -13.03 -20.28
CA LEU A 45 -10.07 -12.01 -20.80
C LEU A 45 -9.67 -12.43 -22.21
N THR A 46 -10.08 -11.65 -23.21
CA THR A 46 -9.67 -11.86 -24.61
C THR A 46 -8.86 -10.65 -25.05
N VAL A 47 -7.68 -10.88 -25.63
CA VAL A 47 -6.84 -9.83 -26.21
C VAL A 47 -6.68 -10.13 -27.69
N GLY A 48 -7.20 -9.25 -28.55
CA GLY A 48 -7.38 -9.56 -29.97
C GLY A 48 -8.35 -10.71 -30.18
N SER A 49 -7.89 -11.80 -30.82
CA SER A 49 -8.67 -13.04 -31.02
C SER A 49 -8.33 -14.16 -30.04
N THR A 50 -7.42 -13.92 -29.08
CA THR A 50 -6.90 -14.96 -28.20
C THR A 50 -7.56 -14.90 -26.82
N ASN A 51 -8.20 -15.99 -26.42
CA ASN A 51 -8.74 -16.14 -25.06
C ASN A 51 -7.58 -16.46 -24.08
N CYS A 52 -7.36 -15.56 -23.12
CA CYS A 52 -6.27 -15.62 -22.14
C CYS A 52 -6.66 -16.40 -20.87
N GLY A 53 -7.90 -16.89 -20.79
CA GLY A 53 -8.50 -17.51 -19.62
C GLY A 53 -9.56 -16.64 -18.97
N SER A 54 -10.22 -17.20 -17.94
CA SER A 54 -11.31 -16.54 -17.23
C SER A 54 -10.83 -15.86 -15.95
N ILE A 55 -11.24 -14.61 -15.77
CA ILE A 55 -11.18 -13.89 -14.50
C ILE A 55 -12.36 -14.42 -13.67
N SER A 56 -12.06 -15.44 -12.88
CA SER A 56 -13.05 -16.13 -12.03
C SER A 56 -12.49 -16.27 -10.63
N THR A 57 -12.34 -15.16 -9.93
CA THR A 57 -12.25 -15.20 -8.46
C THR A 57 -13.69 -15.33 -7.94
N SER A 58 -13.89 -16.05 -6.83
CA SER A 58 -15.17 -16.09 -6.09
C SER A 58 -15.76 -14.69 -5.87
N ASP A 59 -14.90 -13.68 -5.86
CA ASP A 59 -15.23 -12.30 -5.56
C ASP A 59 -15.16 -11.34 -6.78
N GLY A 60 -14.75 -11.83 -7.95
CA GLY A 60 -14.43 -11.00 -9.12
C GLY A 60 -13.14 -10.17 -8.93
N LEU A 61 -12.64 -9.54 -10.01
CA LEU A 61 -11.59 -8.52 -9.89
C LEU A 61 -12.28 -7.16 -9.79
N CYS A 62 -12.32 -6.58 -8.60
CA CYS A 62 -12.82 -5.22 -8.39
C CYS A 62 -11.67 -4.24 -8.59
N THR A 63 -11.77 -3.39 -9.62
CA THR A 63 -10.73 -2.41 -9.93
C THR A 63 -11.32 -1.20 -10.64
N CYS A 64 -10.50 -0.15 -10.81
CA CYS A 64 -10.85 1.06 -11.54
C CYS A 64 -9.91 1.24 -12.73
N VAL A 65 -10.35 1.99 -13.75
CA VAL A 65 -9.56 2.24 -14.96
C VAL A 65 -8.20 2.85 -14.62
N SER A 66 -8.14 3.76 -13.65
CA SER A 66 -6.87 4.38 -13.22
C SER A 66 -5.85 3.40 -12.61
N LEU A 67 -6.29 2.25 -12.10
CA LEU A 67 -5.42 1.24 -11.46
C LEU A 67 -4.99 0.12 -12.41
N LEU A 68 -5.49 0.09 -13.65
CA LEU A 68 -5.19 -0.99 -14.58
C LEU A 68 -3.70 -1.13 -14.89
N ALA A 69 -2.96 -0.02 -14.91
CA ALA A 69 -1.52 -0.07 -15.13
C ALA A 69 -0.77 -0.85 -14.04
N ASP A 70 -1.24 -0.75 -12.79
CA ASP A 70 -0.70 -1.43 -11.61
C ASP A 70 -1.16 -2.89 -11.56
N VAL A 71 -2.43 -3.15 -11.87
CA VAL A 71 -2.97 -4.52 -11.98
C VAL A 71 -2.18 -5.34 -13.00
N VAL A 72 -1.91 -4.76 -14.17
CA VAL A 72 -1.13 -5.43 -15.21
C VAL A 72 0.35 -5.59 -14.82
N ALA A 73 0.90 -4.68 -14.01
CA ALA A 73 2.27 -4.81 -13.49
C ALA A 73 2.40 -5.86 -12.38
N SER A 74 1.35 -6.08 -11.59
CA SER A 74 1.34 -7.03 -10.47
C SER A 74 1.50 -8.49 -10.94
N THR A 75 0.99 -8.84 -12.12
CA THR A 75 1.01 -10.20 -12.72
C THR A 75 0.42 -11.33 -11.85
N THR A 76 -0.28 -10.99 -10.76
CA THR A 76 -0.87 -11.94 -9.81
C THR A 76 -2.05 -12.71 -10.40
N LEU A 77 -2.73 -12.15 -11.39
CA LEU A 77 -3.83 -12.81 -12.09
C LEU A 77 -3.27 -13.73 -13.19
N ALA A 78 -3.67 -15.00 -13.19
CA ALA A 78 -3.22 -15.93 -14.23
C ALA A 78 -3.62 -15.49 -15.66
N PRO A 79 -4.87 -15.04 -15.93
CA PRO A 79 -5.24 -14.56 -17.28
C PRO A 79 -4.47 -13.30 -17.70
N VAL A 80 -4.37 -12.33 -16.77
CA VAL A 80 -3.26 -11.39 -16.57
C VAL A 80 -1.95 -11.70 -17.30
N LYS A 81 -1.23 -12.61 -16.66
CA LYS A 81 0.10 -13.09 -17.02
C LYS A 81 0.11 -13.78 -18.37
N THR A 82 -0.88 -14.62 -18.67
CA THR A 82 -1.00 -15.30 -19.96
C THR A 82 -1.12 -14.30 -21.11
N ALA A 83 -1.96 -13.27 -20.96
CA ALA A 83 -2.14 -12.23 -21.98
C ALA A 83 -0.81 -11.49 -22.30
N LEU A 84 -0.03 -11.18 -21.25
CA LEU A 84 1.26 -10.50 -21.39
C LEU A 84 2.35 -11.33 -22.08
N MET A 85 2.17 -12.65 -22.24
CA MET A 85 3.13 -13.49 -22.97
C MET A 85 3.07 -13.30 -24.49
N PHE A 86 1.98 -12.75 -25.02
CA PHE A 86 1.77 -12.63 -26.47
C PHE A 86 1.22 -11.28 -26.93
N ALA A 87 0.80 -10.41 -26.01
CA ALA A 87 0.28 -9.08 -26.31
C ALA A 87 1.06 -7.98 -25.58
N ALA A 88 1.06 -6.77 -26.13
CA ALA A 88 1.69 -5.63 -25.48
C ALA A 88 0.87 -5.18 -24.26
N LYS A 89 1.53 -4.57 -23.28
CA LYS A 89 0.88 -4.06 -22.05
C LYS A 89 -0.33 -3.17 -22.36
N ALA A 90 -0.25 -2.34 -23.41
CA ALA A 90 -1.34 -1.45 -23.82
C ALA A 90 -2.59 -2.21 -24.29
N ASP A 91 -2.44 -3.31 -25.03
CA ASP A 91 -3.57 -4.10 -25.54
C ASP A 91 -4.30 -4.83 -24.40
N VAL A 92 -3.53 -5.31 -23.41
CA VAL A 92 -4.05 -5.92 -22.20
C VAL A 92 -4.83 -4.90 -21.37
N VAL A 93 -4.29 -3.69 -21.18
CA VAL A 93 -4.98 -2.58 -20.50
C VAL A 93 -6.26 -2.19 -21.23
N ALA A 94 -6.24 -2.10 -22.56
CA ALA A 94 -7.43 -1.79 -23.36
C ALA A 94 -8.53 -2.86 -23.21
N SER A 95 -8.14 -4.14 -23.21
CA SER A 95 -9.07 -5.26 -23.04
C SER A 95 -9.69 -5.29 -21.64
N LEU A 96 -8.89 -5.03 -20.60
CA LEU A 96 -9.40 -4.89 -19.23
C LEU A 96 -10.31 -3.66 -19.08
N THR A 97 -9.99 -2.55 -19.72
CA THR A 97 -10.83 -1.34 -19.75
C THR A 97 -12.18 -1.65 -20.39
N ALA A 98 -12.20 -2.40 -21.50
CA ALA A 98 -13.43 -2.84 -22.14
C ALA A 98 -14.27 -3.73 -21.21
N LEU A 99 -13.65 -4.65 -20.47
CA LEU A 99 -14.35 -5.46 -19.47
C LEU A 99 -14.96 -4.61 -18.34
N ILE A 100 -14.25 -3.59 -17.85
CA ILE A 100 -14.79 -2.67 -16.83
C ILE A 100 -16.01 -1.93 -17.38
N HIS A 101 -15.95 -1.41 -18.61
CA HIS A 101 -17.08 -0.71 -19.24
C HIS A 101 -18.25 -1.64 -19.59
N ALA A 102 -17.99 -2.92 -19.86
CA ALA A 102 -19.02 -3.91 -20.14
C ALA A 102 -19.69 -4.46 -18.87
N ALA A 103 -19.02 -4.41 -17.71
CA ALA A 103 -19.54 -4.96 -16.47
C ALA A 103 -20.89 -4.33 -16.05
N ASP A 104 -21.79 -5.17 -15.54
CA ASP A 104 -23.07 -4.75 -14.93
C ASP A 104 -22.85 -3.99 -13.62
N SER A 105 -21.74 -4.28 -12.93
CA SER A 105 -21.34 -3.64 -11.68
C SER A 105 -20.61 -2.31 -11.89
N LYS A 106 -20.51 -1.78 -13.11
CA LYS A 106 -19.75 -0.53 -13.33
C LYS A 106 -20.38 0.66 -12.62
N LYS A 107 -19.54 1.53 -12.09
CA LYS A 107 -19.92 2.78 -11.43
C LYS A 107 -18.92 3.87 -11.75
N THR A 108 -19.40 5.06 -12.10
CA THR A 108 -18.57 6.26 -12.18
C THR A 108 -18.37 6.79 -10.77
N CYS A 109 -17.11 6.89 -10.35
CA CYS A 109 -16.71 7.29 -9.00
C CYS A 109 -16.07 8.68 -9.05
N LEU A 110 -16.49 9.53 -8.13
CA LEU A 110 -15.85 10.82 -7.87
C LEU A 110 -14.90 10.65 -6.70
N LEU A 111 -13.61 10.55 -7.00
CA LEU A 111 -12.57 10.35 -5.99
C LEU A 111 -12.05 11.71 -5.51
N PRO A 112 -11.96 11.93 -4.20
CA PRO A 112 -11.41 13.17 -3.68
C PRO A 112 -9.91 13.26 -3.99
N GLY A 113 -9.40 14.48 -4.07
CA GLY A 113 -7.96 14.72 -4.22
C GLY A 113 -7.16 14.06 -3.10
N ASN A 114 -5.93 13.62 -3.42
CA ASN A 114 -5.04 12.88 -2.51
C ASN A 114 -5.60 11.54 -2.01
N SER A 115 -6.47 10.91 -2.80
CA SER A 115 -6.89 9.52 -2.58
C SER A 115 -6.39 8.58 -3.68
N SER A 116 -6.43 7.29 -3.37
CA SER A 116 -6.30 6.18 -4.31
C SER A 116 -7.58 5.34 -4.25
N PRO A 117 -8.09 4.84 -5.38
CA PRO A 117 -9.25 3.96 -5.37
C PRO A 117 -8.96 2.68 -4.58
N ALA A 118 -9.95 2.22 -3.83
CA ALA A 118 -9.94 1.00 -3.04
C ALA A 118 -11.23 0.22 -3.37
N CYS A 119 -11.38 -0.11 -4.64
CA CYS A 119 -12.55 -0.77 -5.20
C CYS A 119 -12.73 -2.16 -4.57
N THR A 120 -13.85 -2.37 -3.89
CA THR A 120 -14.27 -3.67 -3.37
C THR A 120 -15.65 -4.03 -3.92
N LYS A 121 -16.07 -5.28 -3.69
CA LYS A 121 -17.39 -5.75 -4.10
C LYS A 121 -18.53 -4.99 -3.40
N ASP A 122 -18.31 -4.62 -2.14
CA ASP A 122 -19.28 -3.90 -1.31
C ASP A 122 -19.21 -2.38 -1.50
N ASP A 123 -18.06 -1.85 -1.91
CA ASP A 123 -17.84 -0.42 -2.15
C ASP A 123 -16.95 -0.18 -3.38
N LEU A 124 -17.59 -0.15 -4.56
CA LEU A 124 -16.93 0.10 -5.84
C LEU A 124 -16.25 1.47 -5.92
N CYS A 125 -16.76 2.46 -5.18
CA CYS A 125 -16.20 3.81 -5.12
C CYS A 125 -15.42 4.05 -3.82
N GLY A 126 -15.05 2.96 -3.14
CA GLY A 126 -14.17 3.01 -1.99
C GLY A 126 -12.85 3.67 -2.35
N PHE A 127 -12.27 4.39 -1.39
CA PHE A 127 -10.97 5.03 -1.57
C PHE A 127 -10.19 5.01 -0.25
N THR A 128 -8.87 5.00 -0.40
CA THR A 128 -7.90 5.20 0.68
C THR A 128 -7.19 6.52 0.47
N CYS A 129 -6.86 7.22 1.56
CA CYS A 129 -6.07 8.44 1.45
C CYS A 129 -4.61 8.08 1.21
N LYS A 130 -3.93 8.83 0.34
CA LYS A 130 -2.50 8.71 0.10
C LYS A 130 -1.73 9.02 1.39
N THR A 131 -0.49 8.54 1.46
CA THR A 131 0.40 8.79 2.61
C THR A 131 0.47 10.28 2.97
N GLY A 132 0.33 10.59 4.27
CA GLY A 132 0.29 11.96 4.78
C GLY A 132 -1.10 12.62 4.78
N TYR A 133 -2.14 11.86 4.42
CA TYR A 133 -3.54 12.29 4.48
C TYR A 133 -4.38 11.32 5.30
N SER A 134 -5.40 11.86 5.96
CA SER A 134 -6.38 11.11 6.75
C SER A 134 -7.78 11.30 6.17
N LYS A 135 -8.61 10.26 6.27
CA LYS A 135 -10.01 10.32 5.83
C LYS A 135 -10.79 11.22 6.79
N SER A 136 -11.44 12.24 6.25
CA SER A 136 -12.40 13.09 6.96
C SER A 136 -13.66 13.20 6.12
N GLY A 137 -14.69 12.45 6.50
CA GLY A 137 -15.90 12.28 5.69
C GLY A 137 -15.60 11.72 4.30
N ALA A 138 -16.03 12.46 3.26
CA ALA A 138 -15.83 12.13 1.85
C ALA A 138 -14.55 12.75 1.25
N SER A 139 -13.58 13.14 2.08
CA SER A 139 -12.36 13.82 1.63
C SER A 139 -11.12 13.30 2.34
N CYS A 140 -9.96 13.49 1.70
CA CYS A 140 -8.66 13.26 2.29
C CYS A 140 -8.06 14.60 2.72
N VAL A 141 -7.93 14.80 4.03
CA VAL A 141 -7.33 16.01 4.61
C VAL A 141 -5.88 15.71 4.98
N LYS A 142 -4.98 16.67 4.78
CA LYS A 142 -3.58 16.52 5.19
C LYS A 142 -3.55 16.18 6.67
N SER A 143 -2.90 15.09 7.04
CA SER A 143 -2.74 14.71 8.44
C SER A 143 -1.92 15.81 9.11
N VAL A 144 -2.58 16.64 9.92
CA VAL A 144 -1.86 17.53 10.82
C VAL A 144 -1.25 16.60 11.84
N GLY A 145 0.07 16.47 11.83
CA GLY A 145 0.80 15.71 12.84
C GLY A 145 0.69 16.40 14.19
N VAL A 146 -0.53 16.44 14.76
CA VAL A 146 -0.75 16.80 16.14
C VAL A 146 -0.29 15.60 16.93
N SER A 147 1.01 15.54 17.17
CA SER A 147 1.56 14.82 18.30
C SER A 147 0.96 15.45 19.55
N VAL A 148 -0.21 14.96 19.98
CA VAL A 148 -0.67 15.18 21.34
C VAL A 148 0.38 14.49 22.18
N GLY A 149 1.33 15.28 22.71
CA GLY A 149 2.30 14.79 23.67
C GLY A 149 1.50 14.18 24.80
N ALA A 150 1.49 12.86 24.87
CA ALA A 150 0.94 12.13 25.99
C ALA A 150 1.87 12.42 27.18
N ALA A 151 1.68 13.58 27.80
CA ALA A 151 2.06 13.82 29.18
C ALA A 151 1.05 13.05 30.03
N VAL A 152 1.18 11.72 30.05
CA VAL A 152 0.55 10.88 31.07
C VAL A 152 1.65 10.49 32.06
N ASP A 153 1.74 11.32 33.08
CA ASP A 153 1.75 10.91 34.47
C ASP A 153 2.69 9.74 34.83
N ALA A 154 3.97 10.08 35.01
CA ALA A 154 4.81 9.36 35.94
C ALA A 154 4.42 9.78 37.37
N GLY A 155 3.41 9.14 37.95
CA GLY A 155 3.00 9.48 39.31
C GLY A 155 1.81 8.72 39.86
N VAL A 156 2.03 7.47 40.28
CA VAL A 156 1.42 6.76 41.43
C VAL A 156 1.19 5.29 41.08
N SER A 157 2.17 4.48 41.46
CA SER A 157 2.00 3.03 41.66
C SER A 157 2.29 2.74 43.13
N ALA A 158 1.25 2.80 43.96
CA ALA A 158 1.18 2.13 45.25
C ALA A 158 -0.29 1.88 45.59
N GLY A 159 -0.74 0.62 45.52
CA GLY A 159 -2.02 0.18 46.09
C GLY A 159 -2.75 -0.89 45.29
N LEU A 160 -2.64 -2.13 45.75
CA LEU A 160 -3.44 -3.27 45.30
C LEU A 160 -4.95 -3.02 45.43
N GLY A 161 -5.73 -3.58 44.51
CA GLY A 161 -7.16 -3.76 44.70
C GLY A 161 -7.85 -4.33 43.48
N ALA A 162 -7.95 -5.66 43.40
CA ALA A 162 -8.76 -6.34 42.39
C ALA A 162 -10.25 -6.00 42.57
N VAL A 163 -10.88 -5.46 41.53
CA VAL A 163 -12.33 -5.55 41.34
C VAL A 163 -12.63 -5.60 39.85
N SER A 164 -13.18 -6.74 39.44
CA SER A 164 -13.80 -6.99 38.15
C SER A 164 -15.19 -6.36 38.10
N ALA A 165 -15.50 -5.70 36.98
CA ALA A 165 -16.75 -5.84 36.20
C ALA A 165 -17.12 -4.53 35.47
N GLY A 166 -17.08 -4.62 34.14
CA GLY A 166 -18.05 -4.05 33.20
C GLY A 166 -18.24 -2.53 33.18
N LEU A 167 -17.68 -1.88 32.15
CA LEU A 167 -18.39 -0.84 31.39
C LEU A 167 -17.71 -0.59 30.03
N GLY A 168 -18.52 -0.23 29.04
CA GLY A 168 -18.27 -0.31 27.60
C GLY A 168 -16.96 0.26 27.07
N ALA A 169 -16.31 -0.54 26.22
CA ALA A 169 -15.19 -0.13 25.38
C ALA A 169 -15.67 0.83 24.29
N VAL A 170 -15.52 2.13 24.54
CA VAL A 170 -15.32 3.09 23.44
C VAL A 170 -13.88 2.90 22.95
N ALA A 171 -13.73 2.31 21.76
CA ALA A 171 -12.47 2.20 21.04
C ALA A 171 -12.01 3.61 20.61
N GLY A 172 -11.39 4.32 21.54
CA GLY A 172 -10.64 5.53 21.25
C GLY A 172 -9.33 5.16 20.57
N VAL A 173 -9.13 5.68 19.36
CA VAL A 173 -7.87 5.62 18.61
C VAL A 173 -6.80 6.38 19.40
N ALA A 174 -6.11 5.66 20.29
CA ALA A 174 -4.82 6.08 20.78
C ALA A 174 -3.79 5.71 19.72
N ALA A 175 -3.44 6.65 18.84
CA ALA A 175 -2.25 6.57 17.98
C ALA A 175 -1.02 6.70 18.87
N GLY A 176 -0.77 5.66 19.67
CA GLY A 176 0.39 5.54 20.53
C GLY A 176 1.63 5.34 19.69
N LEU A 177 2.70 5.99 20.12
CA LEU A 177 4.09 5.69 19.77
C LEU A 177 4.34 4.22 20.16
N GLY A 178 4.01 3.31 19.26
CA GLY A 178 4.10 1.88 19.51
C GLY A 178 5.55 1.51 19.72
N ALA A 179 5.84 0.82 20.83
CA ALA A 179 7.09 0.12 21.00
C ALA A 179 7.30 -0.80 19.77
N ASP A 180 8.46 -0.69 19.15
CA ASP A 180 8.84 -1.48 17.97
C ASP A 180 9.99 -2.41 18.35
N VAL A 181 10.13 -3.54 17.66
CA VAL A 181 11.25 -4.45 17.87
C VAL A 181 12.23 -4.27 16.73
N CYS A 182 13.44 -3.85 17.06
CA CYS A 182 14.51 -3.60 16.10
C CYS A 182 15.69 -4.51 16.38
N GLY A 183 16.42 -4.88 15.34
CA GLY A 183 17.62 -5.68 15.45
C GLY A 183 18.36 -5.79 14.14
N CYS A 184 19.63 -6.15 14.21
CA CYS A 184 20.43 -6.51 13.07
C CYS A 184 20.31 -8.01 12.83
N ILE A 185 19.86 -8.39 11.64
CA ILE A 185 19.75 -9.79 11.26
C ILE A 185 21.03 -10.24 10.57
N SER A 186 21.50 -11.43 10.95
CA SER A 186 22.59 -12.15 10.30
C SER A 186 22.27 -13.64 10.34
N GLY A 187 22.64 -14.36 9.29
CA GLY A 187 22.37 -15.79 9.17
C GLY A 187 21.64 -16.14 7.87
N GLU A 188 21.17 -17.37 7.79
CA GLU A 188 20.54 -17.92 6.59
C GLU A 188 19.06 -17.57 6.54
N LEU A 189 18.64 -16.83 5.50
CA LEU A 189 17.23 -16.52 5.29
C LEU A 189 16.55 -17.78 4.74
N THR A 190 15.65 -18.35 5.53
CA THR A 190 14.86 -19.52 5.14
C THR A 190 13.40 -19.13 4.97
N VAL A 191 12.80 -19.46 3.83
CA VAL A 191 11.37 -19.25 3.57
C VAL A 191 10.76 -20.58 3.15
N LYS A 192 9.71 -21.01 3.87
CA LYS A 192 9.05 -22.33 3.68
C LYS A 192 10.03 -23.51 3.66
N GLY A 193 11.04 -23.47 4.54
CA GLY A 193 12.05 -24.53 4.67
C GLY A 193 13.10 -24.55 3.55
N LYS A 194 13.12 -23.57 2.64
CA LYS A 194 14.15 -23.43 1.61
C LYS A 194 15.11 -22.30 1.95
N SER A 195 16.40 -22.61 1.85
CA SER A 195 17.47 -21.60 1.94
C SER A 195 17.37 -20.61 0.78
N CYS A 196 17.35 -19.32 1.10
CA CYS A 196 17.33 -18.21 0.14
C CYS A 196 18.70 -17.51 0.05
N GLY A 197 19.70 -18.00 0.80
CA GLY A 197 21.03 -17.41 0.94
C GLY A 197 21.27 -16.77 2.31
N SER A 198 22.53 -16.44 2.58
CA SER A 198 22.96 -15.88 3.86
C SER A 198 22.98 -14.35 3.83
N ILE A 199 22.50 -13.73 4.91
CA ILE A 199 22.67 -12.31 5.21
C ILE A 199 23.91 -12.20 6.09
N SER A 200 24.99 -11.65 5.55
CA SER A 200 26.27 -11.52 6.26
C SER A 200 26.19 -10.49 7.39
N ALA A 201 26.93 -10.72 8.49
CA ALA A 201 27.03 -9.79 9.62
C ALA A 201 27.85 -8.52 9.32
N SER A 202 28.64 -8.53 8.23
CA SER A 202 29.35 -7.35 7.69
C SER A 202 28.40 -6.39 6.98
N ASP A 203 27.42 -6.96 6.29
CA ASP A 203 26.36 -6.25 5.54
C ASP A 203 25.02 -6.27 6.29
N GLY A 204 25.09 -6.56 7.60
CA GLY A 204 23.95 -6.92 8.43
C GLY A 204 22.81 -5.94 8.26
N LEU A 205 21.65 -6.46 7.86
CA LEU A 205 20.45 -5.65 7.70
C LEU A 205 19.92 -5.31 9.09
N CYS A 206 20.17 -4.08 9.53
CA CYS A 206 19.61 -3.54 10.75
C CYS A 206 18.26 -2.89 10.42
N THR A 207 17.17 -3.42 10.99
CA THR A 207 15.82 -2.96 10.69
C THR A 207 14.90 -3.16 11.88
N CYS A 208 13.70 -2.60 11.81
CA CYS A 208 12.62 -2.83 12.76
C CYS A 208 11.46 -3.58 12.11
N VAL A 209 10.68 -4.27 12.93
CA VAL A 209 9.52 -5.06 12.47
C VAL A 209 8.51 -4.17 11.74
N SER A 210 8.28 -2.94 12.25
CA SER A 210 7.29 -2.02 11.65
C SER A 210 7.58 -1.61 10.19
N ILE A 211 8.84 -1.64 9.75
CA ILE A 211 9.26 -1.24 8.40
C ILE A 211 9.67 -2.43 7.52
N LEU A 212 9.52 -3.67 8.00
CA LEU A 212 9.93 -4.85 7.23
C LEU A 212 9.24 -4.97 5.87
N ALA A 213 7.97 -4.58 5.77
CA ALA A 213 7.25 -4.58 4.50
C ALA A 213 7.90 -3.65 3.47
N ASP A 214 8.32 -2.46 3.89
CA ASP A 214 9.01 -1.49 3.04
C ASP A 214 10.42 -1.98 2.68
N VAL A 215 11.13 -2.60 3.63
CA VAL A 215 12.43 -3.24 3.38
C VAL A 215 12.27 -4.33 2.32
N VAL A 216 11.29 -5.22 2.44
CA VAL A 216 11.03 -6.28 1.46
C VAL A 216 10.63 -5.71 0.09
N ALA A 217 9.85 -4.63 0.04
CA ALA A 217 9.46 -3.98 -1.20
C ALA A 217 10.63 -3.26 -1.90
N SER A 218 11.56 -2.70 -1.13
CA SER A 218 12.68 -1.89 -1.63
C SER A 218 13.98 -2.69 -1.84
N SER A 219 14.08 -3.91 -1.33
CA SER A 219 15.38 -4.52 -1.07
C SER A 219 16.16 -4.84 -2.34
N ALA A 220 17.38 -4.30 -2.37
CA ALA A 220 18.39 -4.65 -3.34
C ALA A 220 19.11 -5.99 -3.01
N LEU A 221 19.00 -6.46 -1.76
CA LEU A 221 19.72 -7.63 -1.24
C LEU A 221 19.32 -8.92 -1.96
N SER A 222 20.31 -9.62 -2.51
CA SER A 222 20.12 -10.86 -3.27
C SER A 222 19.32 -11.92 -2.50
N PRO A 223 19.55 -12.18 -1.19
CA PRO A 223 18.79 -13.19 -0.47
C PRO A 223 17.28 -12.89 -0.38
N ILE A 224 16.91 -11.61 -0.21
CA ILE A 224 15.49 -11.21 -0.15
C ILE A 224 14.83 -11.34 -1.52
N LYS A 225 15.52 -10.97 -2.60
CA LYS A 225 15.04 -11.18 -3.98
C LYS A 225 14.81 -12.65 -4.28
N THR A 226 15.75 -13.51 -3.91
CA THR A 226 15.62 -14.97 -4.02
C THR A 226 14.41 -15.46 -3.22
N ALA A 227 14.26 -15.01 -1.98
CA ALA A 227 13.13 -15.37 -1.14
C ALA A 227 11.76 -14.99 -1.76
N LEU A 228 11.66 -13.79 -2.34
CA LEU A 228 10.46 -13.32 -3.04
C LEU A 228 10.12 -14.13 -4.30
N SER A 229 11.10 -14.79 -4.92
CA SER A 229 10.85 -15.73 -6.04
C SER A 229 10.29 -17.08 -5.60
N ILE A 230 10.41 -17.41 -4.31
CA ILE A 230 10.04 -18.71 -3.73
C ILE A 230 8.73 -18.63 -2.94
N GLY A 231 8.45 -17.49 -2.32
CA GLY A 231 7.30 -17.28 -1.44
C GLY A 231 6.62 -15.92 -1.63
N ALA A 232 5.48 -15.74 -0.97
CA ALA A 232 4.80 -14.45 -0.95
C ALA A 232 5.56 -13.46 -0.06
N SER A 233 5.40 -12.16 -0.28
CA SER A 233 6.02 -11.12 0.54
C SER A 233 5.74 -11.27 2.03
N ALA A 234 4.53 -11.73 2.39
CA ALA A 234 4.16 -12.03 3.77
C ALA A 234 5.02 -13.14 4.42
N ASP A 235 5.36 -14.19 3.66
CA ASP A 235 6.22 -15.27 4.16
C ASP A 235 7.64 -14.74 4.43
N VAL A 236 8.15 -13.88 3.55
CA VAL A 236 9.47 -13.24 3.70
C VAL A 236 9.50 -12.31 4.91
N VAL A 237 8.47 -11.49 5.09
CA VAL A 237 8.32 -10.60 6.27
C VAL A 237 8.27 -11.42 7.56
N ALA A 238 7.52 -12.52 7.59
CA ALA A 238 7.44 -13.40 8.76
C ALA A 238 8.80 -14.02 9.10
N SER A 239 9.54 -14.53 8.11
CA SER A 239 10.90 -15.06 8.32
C SER A 239 11.86 -13.99 8.82
N LEU A 240 11.85 -12.78 8.24
CA LEU A 240 12.71 -11.68 8.69
C LEU A 240 12.34 -11.22 10.11
N SER A 241 11.05 -11.19 10.45
CA SER A 241 10.58 -10.86 11.80
C SER A 241 11.05 -11.88 12.84
N ALA A 242 11.08 -13.17 12.48
CA ALA A 242 11.65 -14.22 13.34
C ALA A 242 13.16 -14.00 13.52
N MET A 243 13.90 -13.71 12.44
CA MET A 243 15.33 -13.41 12.52
C MET A 243 15.64 -12.19 13.42
N ILE A 244 14.80 -11.14 13.40
CA ILE A 244 14.94 -10.00 14.33
C ILE A 244 14.69 -10.45 15.77
N SER A 245 13.67 -11.28 15.98
CA SER A 245 13.29 -11.78 17.31
C SER A 245 14.37 -12.69 17.92
N ASP A 246 15.14 -13.38 17.08
CA ASP A 246 16.25 -14.25 17.47
C ASP A 246 17.61 -13.53 17.49
N SER A 247 17.68 -12.29 17.00
CA SER A 247 18.92 -11.52 16.95
C SER A 247 19.46 -11.23 18.35
N GLU A 248 20.77 -11.41 18.54
CA GLU A 248 21.48 -10.99 19.75
C GLU A 248 21.45 -9.47 19.97
N THR A 249 21.22 -8.70 18.90
CA THR A 249 21.17 -7.23 18.94
C THR A 249 19.76 -6.69 19.13
N LYS A 250 18.75 -7.56 19.35
CA LYS A 250 17.36 -7.12 19.43
C LYS A 250 17.13 -6.15 20.58
N LYS A 251 16.37 -5.10 20.30
CA LYS A 251 15.91 -4.12 21.29
C LYS A 251 14.47 -3.74 21.01
N THR A 252 13.71 -3.53 22.08
CA THR A 252 12.43 -2.83 22.01
C THR A 252 12.71 -1.33 22.02
N CYS A 253 12.39 -0.67 20.92
CA CYS A 253 12.68 0.73 20.68
C CYS A 253 11.38 1.54 20.73
N SER A 254 11.43 2.68 21.42
CA SER A 254 10.35 3.66 21.43
C SER A 254 10.76 4.84 20.55
N HIS A 255 10.13 4.95 19.39
CA HIS A 255 10.42 6.03 18.45
C HIS A 255 9.45 7.19 18.68
N PRO A 256 9.92 8.45 18.62
CA PRO A 256 9.04 9.61 18.76
C PRO A 256 8.14 9.76 17.53
N ALA A 257 7.05 10.54 17.68
CA ALA A 257 6.16 10.85 16.57
C ALA A 257 6.95 11.48 15.42
N ASN A 258 6.52 11.22 14.17
CA ASN A 258 7.14 11.79 12.97
C ASN A 258 8.62 11.40 12.76
N SER A 259 9.07 10.32 13.38
CA SER A 259 10.34 9.69 13.07
C SER A 259 10.16 8.48 12.17
N SER A 260 11.23 8.13 11.47
CA SER A 260 11.43 6.86 10.79
C SER A 260 12.60 6.15 11.47
N PRO A 261 12.47 4.86 11.80
CA PRO A 261 13.60 4.12 12.35
C PRO A 261 14.78 4.13 11.37
N SER A 262 15.97 4.39 11.89
CA SER A 262 17.24 4.37 11.18
C SER A 262 18.20 3.45 11.94
N CYS A 263 17.81 2.18 11.97
CA CYS A 263 18.50 1.12 12.70
C CYS A 263 19.89 0.90 12.13
N THR A 264 20.92 0.97 12.97
CA THR A 264 22.31 0.68 12.62
C THR A 264 22.92 -0.29 13.63
N LYS A 265 24.05 -0.91 13.29
CA LYS A 265 24.74 -1.84 14.20
C LYS A 265 25.21 -1.17 15.48
N SER A 266 25.61 0.10 15.42
CA SER A 266 25.98 0.90 16.59
C SER A 266 24.79 1.47 17.35
N ASP A 267 23.65 1.65 16.67
CA ASP A 267 22.44 2.24 17.24
C ASP A 267 21.18 1.58 16.67
N VAL A 268 20.77 0.49 17.32
CA VAL A 268 19.61 -0.33 16.92
C VAL A 268 18.28 0.43 17.06
N CYS A 269 18.21 1.38 18.00
CA CYS A 269 17.03 2.23 18.22
C CYS A 269 17.20 3.63 17.61
N GLY A 270 18.16 3.78 16.70
CA GLY A 270 18.38 5.03 16.00
C GLY A 270 17.15 5.39 15.18
N PHE A 271 16.88 6.69 15.08
CA PHE A 271 15.80 7.20 14.24
C PHE A 271 16.21 8.50 13.55
N SER A 272 15.54 8.78 12.45
CA SER A 272 15.65 10.03 11.72
C SER A 272 14.27 10.68 11.62
N CYS A 273 14.21 12.00 11.66
CA CYS A 273 12.93 12.69 11.48
C CYS A 273 12.46 12.59 10.03
N LYS A 274 11.15 12.39 9.85
CA LYS A 274 10.52 12.44 8.52
C LYS A 274 10.69 13.84 7.91
N SER A 275 10.60 13.93 6.59
CA SER A 275 10.68 15.21 5.87
C SER A 275 9.68 16.23 6.44
N GLY A 276 10.13 17.48 6.66
CA GLY A 276 9.36 18.55 7.30
C GLY A 276 9.46 18.59 8.84
N PHE A 277 10.24 17.70 9.45
CA PHE A 277 10.50 17.67 10.88
C PHE A 277 12.01 17.72 11.18
N LYS A 278 12.39 18.42 12.25
CA LYS A 278 13.76 18.48 12.77
C LYS A 278 13.85 17.84 14.15
N LEU A 279 15.01 17.27 14.42
CA LEU A 279 15.34 16.76 15.74
C LEU A 279 15.54 17.94 16.70
N SER A 280 14.73 17.96 17.75
CA SER A 280 14.88 18.90 18.87
C SER A 280 14.87 18.09 20.16
N ALA A 281 16.00 18.07 20.86
CA ALA A 281 16.30 17.15 21.95
C ALA A 281 16.14 15.67 21.52
N LEU A 282 14.99 15.05 21.81
CA LEU A 282 14.68 13.65 21.49
C LEU A 282 13.34 13.50 20.76
N LEU A 283 12.82 14.58 20.19
CA LEU A 283 11.55 14.61 19.48
C LEU A 283 11.73 15.16 18.07
N CYS A 284 10.93 14.65 17.14
CA CYS A 284 10.83 15.21 15.80
C CYS A 284 9.72 16.26 15.78
N VAL A 285 10.12 17.53 15.70
CA VAL A 285 9.22 18.69 15.75
C VAL A 285 9.15 19.32 14.36
N ALA A 286 7.96 19.78 13.96
CA ALA A 286 7.78 20.44 12.67
C ALA A 286 8.72 21.65 12.54
N GLU A 287 9.36 21.81 11.38
CA GLU A 287 10.37 22.86 11.14
C GLU A 287 9.85 24.28 11.41
N ASP A 288 8.58 24.53 11.12
CA ASP A 288 7.92 25.83 11.30
C ASP A 288 7.79 26.23 12.79
N LEU A 289 7.67 25.25 13.68
CA LEU A 289 7.58 25.47 15.12
C LEU A 289 8.95 25.80 15.72
N VAL A 290 10.01 25.16 15.22
CA VAL A 290 11.38 25.38 15.70
C VAL A 290 11.83 26.83 15.42
N SER A 291 11.40 27.41 14.30
CA SER A 291 11.73 28.80 13.94
C SER A 291 11.01 29.82 14.82
N SER A 292 9.83 29.50 15.34
CA SER A 292 9.03 30.40 16.18
C SER A 292 9.55 30.51 17.62
N VAL A 293 10.13 29.44 18.17
CA VAL A 293 10.67 29.42 19.55
C VAL A 293 11.97 30.23 19.67
N LYS A 294 12.74 30.33 18.58
CA LYS A 294 14.05 31.02 18.57
C LYS A 294 13.96 32.54 18.75
N HIS A 295 12.75 33.12 18.68
CA HIS A 295 12.49 34.55 18.90
C HIS A 295 11.90 34.86 20.29
N ILE A 296 11.67 33.84 21.13
CA ILE A 296 11.06 34.01 22.46
C ILE A 296 12.10 33.87 23.59
N LEU A 297 13.30 33.38 23.28
CA LEU A 297 14.47 33.31 24.19
C LEU A 297 15.52 34.34 23.78
#